data_AF-A0A7C8ZPA2-F1
#
_entry.id   AF-A0A7C8ZPA2-F1
#
_cell.length_a   1.000
_cell.length_b   1.000
_cell.length_c   1.000
_cell.angle_alpha   90.00
_cell.angle_beta   90.00
_cell.angle_gamma   90.00
#
_symmetry.space_group_name_H-M   'P 1'
#
loop_
_entity.id
_entity.type
_entity.pdbx_description
1 polymer ?
#
loop_
_entity_poly.entity_id
_entity_poly.type
_entity_poly.pdbx_seq_one_letter_code
_entity_poly.pdbx_strand_id
1 'polypeptide(L)'
;EVMLLGHSDSYTRDKIMQVTIAYNHFGEGLIQRMPRCRHGYFHVVNNDYTHWEMYAIGGSADPTINSQGNRYLAPLNPFAKEVTKRVDTNEGQWKQWNWRSEGDLLLNGAFFTPSGAGAAASYARASSLAAKPSTLVGTLTSNAGVLSCRRGRPC
;
A
#
# COMPACT_ATOMS: atom_id res chain seq x y z
N GLU A 1 -5.57 13.65 2.75
CA GLU A 1 -5.73 12.40 1.95
C GLU A 1 -4.63 12.36 0.88
N VAL A 2 -4.20 11.17 0.43
CA VAL A 2 -2.99 11.05 -0.42
C VAL A 2 -3.28 10.58 -1.85
N MET A 3 -3.69 9.34 -2.06
CA MET A 3 -3.78 8.72 -3.39
C MET A 3 -5.05 7.87 -3.52
N LEU A 4 -5.87 8.20 -4.53
CA LEU A 4 -7.08 7.44 -4.88
C LEU A 4 -6.91 6.80 -6.26
N LEU A 5 -6.97 5.47 -6.33
CA LEU A 5 -6.83 4.69 -7.56
C LEU A 5 -8.15 4.00 -7.87
N GLY A 6 -8.87 4.52 -8.86
CA GLY A 6 -10.24 4.16 -9.20
C GLY A 6 -11.26 5.03 -8.48
N HIS A 7 -12.10 5.74 -9.24
CA HIS A 7 -12.93 6.82 -8.70
C HIS A 7 -14.28 6.33 -8.15
N SER A 8 -14.85 5.26 -8.71
CA SER A 8 -16.20 4.77 -8.40
C SER A 8 -16.24 3.25 -8.27
N ASP A 9 -17.00 2.76 -7.29
CA ASP A 9 -17.27 1.33 -7.10
C ASP A 9 -18.07 0.74 -8.29
N SER A 10 -18.85 1.56 -9.01
CA SER A 10 -19.64 1.12 -10.17
C SER A 10 -18.87 1.11 -11.49
N TYR A 11 -17.68 1.71 -11.54
CA TYR A 11 -16.91 1.84 -12.79
C TYR A 11 -16.02 0.62 -13.04
N THR A 12 -16.63 -0.46 -13.52
CA THR A 12 -16.00 -1.78 -13.69
C THR A 12 -14.89 -1.83 -14.75
N ARG A 13 -14.71 -0.79 -15.57
CA ARG A 13 -13.59 -0.70 -16.52
C ARG A 13 -12.23 -0.59 -15.81
N ASP A 14 -12.21 -0.18 -14.54
CA ASP A 14 -10.97 -0.13 -13.74
C ASP A 14 -10.45 -1.52 -13.33
N LYS A 15 -11.19 -2.62 -13.60
CA LYS A 15 -10.73 -3.99 -13.32
C LYS A 15 -9.45 -4.39 -14.06
N ILE A 16 -9.11 -3.71 -15.15
CA ILE A 16 -7.86 -3.95 -15.89
C ILE A 16 -6.70 -3.07 -15.42
N MET A 17 -6.97 -2.12 -14.51
CA MET A 17 -5.94 -1.23 -13.98
C MET A 17 -4.88 -2.03 -13.23
N GLN A 18 -3.62 -1.72 -13.49
CA GLN A 18 -2.46 -2.28 -12.81
C GLN A 18 -1.55 -1.13 -12.38
N VAL A 19 -1.25 -1.06 -11.09
CA VAL A 19 -0.41 0.01 -10.54
C VAL A 19 0.66 -0.60 -9.63
N THR A 20 1.88 -0.10 -9.79
CA THR A 20 2.98 -0.38 -8.86
C THR A 20 3.27 0.88 -8.06
N ILE A 21 3.24 0.75 -6.73
CA ILE A 21 3.62 1.78 -5.77
C ILE A 21 4.92 1.29 -5.15
N ALA A 22 6.04 1.91 -5.50
CA ALA A 22 7.36 1.47 -5.06
C ALA A 22 8.26 2.62 -4.65
N TYR A 23 9.11 2.36 -3.64
CA TYR A 23 10.16 3.27 -3.17
C TYR A 23 9.68 4.68 -2.76
N ASN A 24 8.43 4.79 -2.31
CA ASN A 24 7.89 6.04 -1.77
C ASN A 24 8.16 6.14 -0.27
N HIS A 25 8.33 7.37 0.21
CA HIS A 25 8.31 7.71 1.63
C HIS A 25 7.00 8.42 1.97
N PHE A 26 6.08 7.72 2.63
CA PHE A 26 4.85 8.26 3.18
C PHE A 26 5.09 8.71 4.62
N GLY A 27 5.40 9.99 4.78
CA GLY A 27 5.77 10.60 6.06
C GLY A 27 4.60 10.86 7.01
N GLU A 28 4.91 11.59 8.09
CA GLU A 28 3.99 11.89 9.18
C GLU A 28 2.83 12.83 8.78
N GLY A 29 1.72 12.75 9.53
CA GLY A 29 0.55 13.62 9.33
C GLY A 29 -0.32 13.24 8.13
N LEU A 30 0.01 12.14 7.43
CA LEU A 30 -0.82 11.63 6.36
C LEU A 30 -2.02 10.86 6.93
N ILE A 31 -3.22 11.42 6.70
CA ILE A 31 -4.45 10.86 7.28
C ILE A 31 -4.72 9.43 6.77
N GLN A 32 -4.77 9.26 5.44
CA GLN A 32 -5.21 8.03 4.79
C GLN A 32 -4.94 7.97 3.29
N ARG A 33 -5.18 6.78 2.71
CA ARG A 33 -5.20 6.48 1.26
C ARG A 33 -3.80 6.43 0.64
N MET A 34 -2.94 5.55 1.14
CA MET A 34 -1.57 5.36 0.67
C MET A 34 -1.32 3.92 0.17
N PRO A 35 -2.07 3.39 -0.82
CA PRO A 35 -3.17 4.02 -1.57
C PRO A 35 -4.58 3.66 -1.01
N ARG A 36 -5.63 4.30 -1.55
CA ARG A 36 -6.99 3.73 -1.57
C ARG A 36 -7.33 3.22 -2.97
N CYS A 37 -7.66 1.94 -3.06
CA CYS A 37 -7.80 1.21 -4.31
C CYS A 37 -9.23 0.74 -4.61
N ARG A 38 -9.57 0.63 -5.89
CA ARG A 38 -10.79 -0.04 -6.38
C ARG A 38 -10.51 -0.92 -7.58
N HIS A 39 -11.19 -2.07 -7.65
CA HIS A 39 -11.17 -3.05 -8.74
C HIS A 39 -9.80 -3.67 -9.08
N GLY A 40 -8.86 -2.88 -9.58
CA GLY A 40 -7.63 -3.34 -10.25
C GLY A 40 -6.62 -4.08 -9.37
N TYR A 41 -5.40 -4.19 -9.88
CA TYR A 41 -4.29 -4.92 -9.28
C TYR A 41 -3.21 -3.96 -8.82
N PHE A 42 -2.81 -4.07 -7.55
CA PHE A 42 -1.92 -3.11 -6.92
C PHE A 42 -0.74 -3.85 -6.28
N HIS A 43 0.44 -3.56 -6.78
CA HIS A 43 1.68 -4.00 -6.16
C HIS A 43 2.22 -2.86 -5.29
N VAL A 44 2.16 -3.03 -3.98
CA VAL A 44 2.69 -2.07 -2.99
C VAL A 44 3.99 -2.66 -2.46
N VAL A 45 5.13 -2.14 -2.90
CA VAL A 45 6.43 -2.80 -2.68
C VAL A 45 7.52 -1.85 -2.20
N ASN A 46 8.22 -2.22 -1.12
CA ASN A 46 9.36 -1.47 -0.57
C ASN A 46 9.12 0.04 -0.36
N ASN A 47 7.94 0.42 0.11
CA ASN A 47 7.64 1.79 0.56
C ASN A 47 7.83 1.92 2.08
N ASP A 48 8.13 3.13 2.53
CA ASP A 48 8.26 3.47 3.96
C ASP A 48 7.04 4.26 4.41
N TYR A 49 6.36 3.81 5.46
CA TYR A 49 5.17 4.41 6.02
C TYR A 49 5.40 4.80 7.47
N THR A 50 5.19 6.08 7.79
CA THR A 50 5.44 6.60 9.13
C THR A 50 4.23 7.37 9.65
N HIS A 51 3.67 6.91 10.76
CA HIS A 51 2.68 7.64 11.56
C HIS A 51 1.46 8.17 10.78
N TRP A 52 0.72 7.26 10.11
CA TRP A 52 -0.58 7.61 9.54
C TRP A 52 -1.64 7.90 10.62
N GLU A 53 -2.67 8.70 10.32
CA GLU A 53 -3.68 9.06 11.33
C GLU A 53 -4.88 8.09 11.38
N MET A 54 -5.23 7.46 10.25
CA MET A 54 -6.39 6.56 10.18
C MET A 54 -6.05 5.16 9.64
N TYR A 55 -5.52 5.07 8.42
CA TYR A 55 -5.01 3.82 7.84
C TYR A 55 -3.99 4.11 6.74
N ALA A 56 -3.09 3.17 6.47
CA ALA A 56 -2.16 3.30 5.35
C ALA A 56 -2.82 2.88 4.03
N ILE A 57 -3.17 1.60 3.90
CA ILE A 57 -3.70 1.01 2.67
C ILE A 57 -5.19 0.74 2.83
N GLY A 58 -5.99 1.11 1.84
CA GLY A 58 -7.41 0.81 1.88
C GLY A 58 -8.03 0.54 0.52
N GLY A 59 -9.32 0.21 0.53
CA GLY A 59 -10.02 -0.05 -0.71
C GLY A 59 -11.49 -0.41 -0.54
N SER A 60 -12.19 -0.37 -1.67
CA SER A 60 -13.58 -0.81 -1.85
C SER A 60 -13.72 -1.42 -3.24
N ALA A 61 -14.79 -2.17 -3.51
CA ALA A 61 -15.03 -2.82 -4.80
C ALA A 61 -13.91 -3.80 -5.25
N ASP A 62 -13.52 -4.72 -4.36
CA ASP A 62 -12.68 -5.90 -4.66
C ASP A 62 -11.34 -5.62 -5.40
N PRO A 63 -10.49 -4.70 -4.90
CA PRO A 63 -9.14 -4.55 -5.44
C PRO A 63 -8.27 -5.73 -4.98
N THR A 64 -7.34 -6.15 -5.84
CA THR A 64 -6.28 -7.09 -5.44
C THR A 64 -5.05 -6.32 -4.98
N ILE A 65 -4.67 -6.47 -3.72
CA ILE A 65 -3.55 -5.76 -3.11
C ILE A 65 -2.47 -6.74 -2.69
N ASN A 66 -1.29 -6.59 -3.29
CA ASN A 66 -0.08 -7.32 -2.95
C ASN A 66 0.90 -6.37 -2.23
N SER A 67 0.97 -6.45 -0.91
CA SER A 67 1.95 -5.72 -0.10
C SER A 67 3.20 -6.59 0.10
N GLN A 68 4.37 -6.13 -0.35
CA GLN A 68 5.63 -6.87 -0.19
C GLN A 68 6.81 -5.99 0.25
N GLY A 69 7.53 -6.43 1.29
CA GLY A 69 8.79 -5.82 1.72
C GLY A 69 8.70 -4.33 2.12
N ASN A 70 7.51 -3.81 2.43
CA ASN A 70 7.32 -2.45 2.93
C ASN A 70 7.73 -2.34 4.39
N ARG A 71 7.88 -1.11 4.88
CA ARG A 71 8.07 -0.81 6.29
C ARG A 71 6.90 0.02 6.79
N TYR A 72 6.20 -0.46 7.82
CA TYR A 72 5.07 0.22 8.44
C TYR A 72 5.37 0.54 9.89
N LEU A 73 5.61 1.82 10.18
CA LEU A 73 5.73 2.34 11.54
C LEU A 73 4.41 2.98 11.96
N ALA A 74 3.63 2.23 12.74
CA ALA A 74 2.34 2.71 13.24
C ALA A 74 2.50 3.95 14.14
N PRO A 75 1.52 4.86 14.17
CA PRO A 75 1.47 5.97 15.13
C PRO A 75 1.35 5.45 16.58
N LEU A 76 1.53 6.33 17.56
CA LEU A 76 1.30 5.99 18.98
C LEU A 76 -0.18 5.70 19.28
N ASN A 77 -1.10 6.27 18.51
CA ASN A 77 -2.55 6.05 18.67
C ASN A 77 -2.89 4.55 18.58
N PRO A 78 -3.45 3.93 19.64
CA PRO A 78 -3.80 2.51 19.64
C PRO A 78 -4.91 2.15 18.65
N PHE A 79 -5.72 3.12 18.21
CA PHE A 79 -6.81 2.91 17.25
C PHE A 79 -6.36 2.96 15.78
N ALA A 80 -5.09 3.30 15.52
CA ALA A 80 -4.53 3.42 14.17
C ALA A 80 -3.38 2.43 13.92
N LYS A 81 -3.46 1.23 14.52
CA LYS A 81 -2.45 0.16 14.38
C LYS A 81 -2.65 -0.71 13.14
N GLU A 82 -3.88 -0.82 12.66
CA GLU A 82 -4.16 -1.60 11.45
C GLU A 82 -3.68 -0.83 10.21
N VAL A 83 -2.81 -1.45 9.42
CA VAL A 83 -2.32 -0.92 8.14
C VAL A 83 -3.47 -0.81 7.13
N THR A 84 -4.39 -1.78 7.18
CA THR A 84 -5.44 -2.00 6.19
C THR A 84 -6.79 -1.41 6.59
N LYS A 85 -7.55 -0.86 5.63
CA LYS A 85 -8.96 -0.49 5.82
C LYS A 85 -9.83 -0.88 4.63
N ARG A 86 -10.82 -1.75 4.86
CA ARG A 86 -11.91 -2.01 3.91
C ARG A 86 -13.00 -0.97 4.13
N VAL A 87 -13.28 -0.18 3.10
CA VAL A 87 -14.15 1.00 3.19
C VAL A 87 -15.58 0.62 2.81
N ASP A 88 -16.54 1.01 3.64
CA ASP A 88 -18.00 0.85 3.41
C ASP A 88 -18.43 -0.58 3.01
N THR A 89 -17.75 -1.60 3.53
CA THR A 89 -17.96 -3.00 3.14
C THR A 89 -18.02 -3.92 4.36
N ASN A 90 -19.02 -4.81 4.38
CA ASN A 90 -19.21 -5.77 5.46
C ASN A 90 -18.18 -6.91 5.40
N GLU A 91 -17.86 -7.50 6.55
CA GLU A 91 -16.83 -8.55 6.68
C GLU A 91 -17.09 -9.77 5.77
N GLY A 92 -18.33 -10.21 5.64
CA GLY A 92 -18.69 -11.30 4.73
C GLY A 92 -18.43 -11.01 3.25
N GLN A 93 -18.34 -9.72 2.87
CA GLN A 93 -18.14 -9.27 1.50
C GLN A 93 -16.68 -8.92 1.16
N TRP A 94 -15.80 -8.66 2.13
CA TRP A 94 -14.40 -8.38 1.80
C TRP A 94 -13.46 -9.52 2.12
N LYS A 95 -13.90 -10.52 2.91
CA LYS A 95 -13.09 -11.70 3.24
C LYS A 95 -12.60 -12.47 2.01
N GLN A 96 -13.32 -12.42 0.90
CA GLN A 96 -12.89 -13.04 -0.36
C GLN A 96 -11.96 -12.17 -1.21
N TRP A 97 -11.77 -10.89 -0.87
CA TRP A 97 -10.86 -9.99 -1.61
C TRP A 97 -9.41 -10.38 -1.37
N ASN A 98 -8.59 -10.35 -2.42
CA ASN A 98 -7.20 -10.82 -2.35
C ASN A 98 -6.26 -9.73 -1.83
N TRP A 99 -6.06 -9.67 -0.52
CA TRP A 99 -5.14 -8.75 0.14
C TRP A 99 -4.10 -9.55 0.91
N ARG A 100 -2.82 -9.38 0.56
CA ARG A 100 -1.71 -10.07 1.25
C ARG A 100 -0.60 -9.10 1.66
N SER A 101 0.13 -9.53 2.68
CA SER A 101 1.37 -8.92 3.19
C SER A 101 2.45 -10.00 3.22
N GLU A 102 3.60 -9.75 2.60
CA GLU A 102 4.72 -10.70 2.51
C GLU A 102 6.06 -9.99 2.74
N GLY A 103 6.82 -10.39 3.76
CA GLY A 103 8.13 -9.77 4.06
C GLY A 103 8.06 -8.32 4.56
N ASP A 104 6.86 -7.80 4.82
CA ASP A 104 6.65 -6.46 5.38
C ASP A 104 7.18 -6.38 6.82
N LEU A 105 7.82 -5.25 7.17
CA LEU A 105 8.27 -4.94 8.52
C LEU A 105 7.20 -4.12 9.24
N LEU A 106 6.61 -4.71 10.27
CA LEU A 106 5.54 -4.09 11.07
C LEU A 106 6.11 -3.63 12.41
N LEU A 107 6.09 -2.33 12.66
CA LEU A 107 6.68 -1.69 13.84
C LEU A 107 5.63 -0.99 14.70
N ASN A 108 5.94 -0.83 15.98
CA ASN A 108 5.09 -0.14 16.96
C ASN A 108 3.65 -0.72 17.02
N GLY A 109 3.54 -2.05 16.94
CA GLY A 109 2.25 -2.74 16.98
C GLY A 109 1.43 -2.64 15.69
N ALA A 110 2.02 -2.18 14.58
CA ALA A 110 1.38 -2.27 13.27
C ALA A 110 0.98 -3.72 12.98
N PHE A 111 -0.16 -3.91 12.33
CA PHE A 111 -0.53 -5.21 11.78
C PHE A 111 -1.28 -5.07 10.47
N PHE A 112 -1.18 -6.10 9.64
CA PHE A 112 -1.88 -6.22 8.37
C PHE A 112 -2.91 -7.34 8.49
N THR A 113 -4.17 -7.07 8.19
CA THR A 113 -5.21 -8.10 8.15
C THR A 113 -5.31 -8.64 6.72
N PRO A 114 -4.83 -9.86 6.40
CA PRO A 114 -4.94 -10.42 5.05
C PRO A 114 -6.34 -10.98 4.76
N SER A 115 -6.65 -11.21 3.48
CA SER A 115 -7.91 -11.82 3.03
C SER A 115 -7.75 -12.52 1.68
N GLY A 116 -8.78 -13.28 1.28
CA GLY A 116 -8.81 -14.01 0.01
C GLY A 116 -8.11 -15.37 0.07
N ALA A 117 -8.02 -16.04 -1.09
CA ALA A 117 -7.56 -17.42 -1.17
C ALA A 117 -6.04 -17.58 -1.01
N GLY A 118 -5.28 -16.48 -0.98
CA GLY A 118 -3.82 -16.51 -0.83
C GLY A 118 -3.04 -17.17 -1.99
N ALA A 119 -3.72 -17.62 -3.04
CA ALA A 119 -3.10 -18.31 -4.17
C ALA A 119 -2.13 -17.39 -4.93
N ALA A 120 -0.88 -17.81 -5.11
CA ALA A 120 0.16 -17.02 -5.77
C ALA A 120 -0.25 -16.53 -7.17
N ALA A 121 -0.99 -17.36 -7.93
CA ALA A 121 -1.51 -17.01 -9.25
C ALA A 121 -2.44 -15.78 -9.22
N SER A 122 -3.20 -15.57 -8.13
CA SER A 122 -4.11 -14.43 -7.98
C SER A 122 -3.37 -13.08 -7.93
N TYR A 123 -2.09 -13.10 -7.55
CA TYR A 123 -1.26 -11.91 -7.40
C TYR A 123 -0.27 -11.71 -8.56
N ALA A 124 -0.31 -12.54 -9.61
CA ALA A 124 0.59 -12.42 -10.76
C ALA A 124 0.46 -11.05 -11.45
N ARG A 125 -0.77 -10.53 -11.59
CA ARG A 125 -1.04 -9.17 -12.11
C ARG A 125 -0.76 -8.05 -11.11
N ALA A 126 -0.63 -8.39 -9.83
CA ALA A 126 -0.25 -7.47 -8.76
C ALA A 126 1.23 -7.66 -8.34
N SER A 127 2.06 -8.16 -9.25
CA SER A 127 3.50 -8.36 -9.06
C SER A 127 4.24 -7.76 -10.24
N SER A 128 5.18 -6.86 -9.98
CA SER A 128 5.93 -6.15 -11.04
C SER A 128 7.44 -6.18 -10.88
N LEU A 129 7.94 -6.23 -9.66
CA LEU A 129 9.36 -6.32 -9.34
C LEU A 129 9.58 -7.21 -8.11
N ALA A 130 10.79 -7.74 -7.95
CA ALA A 130 11.14 -8.53 -6.79
C ALA A 130 11.27 -7.62 -5.55
N ALA A 131 10.57 -7.96 -4.48
CA ALA A 131 10.67 -7.24 -3.22
C ALA A 131 12.07 -7.42 -2.60
N LYS A 132 12.64 -6.31 -2.13
CA LYS A 132 13.85 -6.30 -1.30
C LYS A 132 13.49 -6.51 0.17
N PRO A 133 14.44 -6.93 1.03
CA PRO A 133 14.21 -6.99 2.47
C PRO A 133 13.73 -5.64 3.02
N SER A 134 12.68 -5.67 3.84
CA SER A 134 12.06 -4.49 4.44
C SER A 134 13.02 -3.69 5.35
N THR A 135 14.09 -4.32 5.83
CA THR A 135 15.18 -3.65 6.56
C THR A 135 15.97 -2.64 5.71
N LEU A 136 15.95 -2.77 4.37
CA LEU A 136 16.63 -1.85 3.46
C LEU A 136 15.76 -0.66 3.06
N VAL A 137 14.46 -0.67 3.38
CA VAL A 137 13.49 0.34 2.91
C VAL A 137 13.90 1.76 3.30
N GLY A 138 14.42 1.98 4.51
CA GLY A 138 14.89 3.31 4.92
C GLY A 138 16.03 3.84 4.04
N THR A 139 16.91 2.96 3.55
CA THR A 139 17.95 3.35 2.57
C THR A 139 17.37 3.53 1.17
N LEU A 140 16.50 2.60 0.73
CA LEU A 140 15.88 2.63 -0.60
C LEU A 140 15.01 3.87 -0.83
N THR A 141 14.42 4.42 0.24
CA THR A 141 13.53 5.59 0.19
C THR A 141 14.20 6.88 0.68
N SER A 142 15.49 6.84 1.02
CA SER A 142 16.23 7.99 1.56
C SER A 142 16.31 9.20 0.61
N ASN A 143 16.29 8.94 -0.70
CA ASN A 143 16.29 9.97 -1.74
C ASN A 143 14.90 10.16 -2.36
N ALA A 144 13.82 9.74 -1.69
CA ALA A 144 12.47 9.99 -2.17
C ALA A 144 12.19 11.50 -2.22
N GLY A 145 11.51 11.94 -3.28
CA GLY A 145 11.21 13.35 -3.51
C GLY A 145 11.95 13.92 -4.72
N VAL A 146 12.06 15.25 -4.76
CA VAL A 146 12.70 15.95 -5.88
C VAL A 146 14.22 15.76 -5.84
N LEU A 147 14.83 15.61 -7.01
CA LEU A 147 16.28 15.64 -7.13
C LEU A 147 16.80 17.03 -6.75
N SER A 148 17.86 17.08 -5.94
CA SER A 148 18.56 18.32 -5.59
C SER A 148 19.42 18.78 -6.77
N CYS A 149 18.78 19.41 -7.76
CA CYS A 149 19.39 19.90 -8.98
C CYS A 149 20.07 21.27 -8.83
N ARG A 150 21.17 21.50 -9.54
CA ARG A 150 21.79 22.83 -9.70
C ARG A 150 21.81 23.24 -11.16
N ARG A 151 21.46 24.49 -11.46
CA ARG A 151 21.48 25.03 -12.83
C ARG A 151 22.85 24.83 -13.47
N GLY A 152 22.88 24.24 -14.66
CA GLY A 152 24.12 23.95 -15.40
C GLY A 152 24.86 22.67 -14.98
N ARG A 153 24.30 21.84 -14.11
CA ARG A 153 24.83 20.51 -13.78
C ARG A 153 23.75 19.44 -14.02
N PRO A 154 24.12 18.23 -14.47
CA PRO A 154 23.21 17.11 -14.47
C PRO A 154 22.66 16.85 -13.06
N CYS A 155 21.39 16.50 -13.03
CA CYS A 155 20.81 15.69 -11.97
C CYS A 155 20.79 14.25 -12.50
#